data_AF-A0A6L8RRX2-F1
#
_entry.id   AF-A0A6L8RRX2-F1
#
_cell.length_a   1.000
_cell.length_b   1.000
_cell.length_c   1.000
_cell.angle_alpha   90.00
_cell.angle_beta   90.00
_cell.angle_gamma   90.00
#
_symmetry.space_group_name_H-M   'P 1'
#
loop_
_entity.id
_entity.type
_entity.pdbx_description
1 polymer ?
#
loop_
_entity_poly.entity_id
_entity_poly.type
_entity_poly.pdbx_seq_one_letter_code
_entity_poly.pdbx_strand_id
1 'polypeptide(L)'
;MNKDEQDYKWILERTTEAVRNIDSKNGIVTAILAVIAAILFSNEAFIDCAYSAFVDKKTVSIVAIGIAATSTVVVVFSLFASIFPRTKCEDESLIYAGGIAACKNIDKFKERLSDNHYSLEDDLVSQIYVNAKIYKTKAKWNRIATGALYVLITSIVVFSILATMGV
;
A
#
# COMPACT_ATOMS: atom_id res chain seq x y z
N MET A 1 -2.73 -36.64 2.98
CA MET A 1 -2.02 -35.35 3.03
C MET A 1 -0.92 -35.52 4.05
N ASN A 2 0.34 -35.36 3.63
CA ASN A 2 1.47 -35.48 4.53
C ASN A 2 1.46 -34.30 5.53
N LYS A 3 2.04 -34.47 6.72
CA LYS A 3 2.11 -33.44 7.76
C LYS A 3 2.78 -32.17 7.23
N ASP A 4 3.82 -32.33 6.41
CA ASP A 4 4.57 -31.22 5.82
C ASP A 4 3.69 -30.36 4.89
N GLU A 5 2.80 -30.98 4.10
CA GLU A 5 1.83 -30.25 3.24
C GLU A 5 0.81 -29.43 4.04
N GLN A 6 0.42 -29.93 5.22
CA GLN A 6 -0.46 -29.17 6.14
C GLN A 6 0.26 -27.95 6.69
N ASP A 7 1.52 -28.11 7.09
CA ASP A 7 2.35 -27.03 7.62
C ASP A 7 2.56 -25.93 6.55
N TYR A 8 2.87 -26.30 5.29
CA TYR A 8 3.01 -25.31 4.22
C TYR A 8 1.70 -24.57 3.92
N LYS A 9 0.54 -25.25 3.89
CA LYS A 9 -0.75 -24.58 3.72
C LYS A 9 -1.02 -23.57 4.84
N TRP A 10 -0.72 -23.94 6.08
CA TRP A 10 -0.86 -23.03 7.21
C TRP A 10 0.07 -21.80 7.09
N ILE A 11 1.31 -21.98 6.66
CA ILE A 11 2.25 -20.85 6.42
C ILE A 11 1.74 -19.96 5.27
N LEU A 12 1.22 -20.56 4.20
CA LEU A 12 0.66 -19.85 3.05
C LEU A 12 -0.56 -19.00 3.45
N GLU A 13 -1.46 -19.55 4.26
CA GLU A 13 -2.60 -18.82 4.81
C GLU A 13 -2.15 -17.63 5.66
N ARG A 14 -1.16 -17.82 6.54
CA ARG A 14 -0.61 -16.74 7.36
C ARG A 14 0.05 -15.63 6.56
N THR A 15 0.83 -15.98 5.53
CA THR A 15 1.48 -14.98 4.68
C THR A 15 0.46 -14.21 3.83
N THR A 16 -0.58 -14.90 3.34
CA THR A 16 -1.70 -14.28 2.63
C THR A 16 -2.47 -13.32 3.53
N GLU A 17 -2.74 -13.72 4.77
CA GLU A 17 -3.41 -12.87 5.77
C GLU A 17 -2.57 -11.64 6.12
N ALA A 18 -1.25 -11.79 6.21
CA ALA A 18 -0.34 -10.66 6.41
C ALA A 18 -0.42 -9.64 5.26
N VAL A 19 -0.52 -10.10 4.01
CA VAL A 19 -0.75 -9.23 2.84
C VAL A 19 -2.09 -8.50 2.96
N ARG A 20 -3.18 -9.22 3.29
CA ARG A 20 -4.52 -8.65 3.47
C ARG A 20 -4.57 -7.58 4.57
N ASN A 21 -3.87 -7.81 5.68
CA ASN A 21 -3.77 -6.85 6.77
C ASN A 21 -3.08 -5.55 6.34
N ILE A 22 -2.04 -5.63 5.50
CA ILE A 22 -1.41 -4.42 4.94
C ILE A 22 -2.36 -3.67 4.01
N ASP A 23 -3.15 -4.38 3.19
CA ASP A 23 -4.15 -3.74 2.34
C ASP A 23 -5.23 -3.03 3.17
N SER A 24 -5.66 -3.62 4.28
CA SER A 24 -6.55 -2.97 5.24
C SER A 24 -5.95 -1.70 5.83
N LYS A 25 -4.67 -1.74 6.24
CA LYS A 25 -3.95 -0.55 6.75
C LYS A 25 -3.81 0.55 5.69
N ASN A 26 -3.56 0.21 4.42
CA ASN A 26 -3.57 1.17 3.32
C ASN A 26 -4.96 1.83 3.16
N GLY A 27 -6.04 1.05 3.33
CA GLY A 27 -7.41 1.56 3.36
C GLY A 27 -7.63 2.60 4.47
N ILE A 28 -7.14 2.33 5.68
CA ILE A 28 -7.20 3.28 6.81
C ILE A 28 -6.44 4.58 6.49
N VAL A 29 -5.21 4.48 5.98
CA VAL A 29 -4.40 5.65 5.59
C VAL A 29 -5.12 6.49 4.53
N THR A 30 -5.76 5.83 3.55
CA THR A 30 -6.56 6.49 2.50
C THR A 30 -7.76 7.22 3.08
N ALA A 31 -8.49 6.58 4.01
CA ALA A 31 -9.65 7.18 4.66
C ALA A 31 -9.25 8.44 5.47
N ILE A 32 -8.14 8.38 6.22
CA ILE A 32 -7.63 9.54 6.96
C ILE A 32 -7.27 10.68 5.99
N LEU A 33 -6.57 10.37 4.89
CA LEU A 33 -6.20 11.37 3.88
C LEU A 33 -7.45 12.03 3.27
N ALA A 34 -8.49 11.25 2.97
CA ALA A 34 -9.76 11.77 2.44
C ALA A 34 -10.47 12.70 3.43
N VAL A 35 -10.48 12.36 4.73
CA VAL A 35 -11.03 13.22 5.78
C VAL A 35 -10.25 14.53 5.89
N ILE A 36 -8.90 14.47 5.88
CA ILE A 36 -8.05 15.67 5.90
C ILE A 36 -8.37 16.55 4.69
N ALA A 37 -8.41 15.98 3.49
CA ALA A 37 -8.73 16.73 2.28
C ALA A 37 -10.12 17.39 2.38
N ALA A 38 -11.14 16.66 2.84
CA ALA A 38 -12.48 17.20 3.03
C ALA A 38 -12.49 18.39 4.01
N ILE A 39 -11.80 18.28 5.15
CA ILE A 39 -11.71 19.37 6.14
C ILE A 39 -10.99 20.60 5.56
N LEU A 40 -9.86 20.40 4.89
CA LEU A 40 -9.07 21.51 4.36
C LEU A 40 -9.77 22.25 3.22
N PHE A 41 -10.37 21.52 2.28
CA PHE A 41 -11.01 22.13 1.11
C PHE A 41 -12.42 22.66 1.38
N SER A 42 -13.05 22.26 2.49
CA SER A 42 -14.34 22.84 2.94
C SER A 42 -14.17 24.06 3.85
N ASN A 43 -12.95 24.39 4.25
CA ASN A 43 -12.67 25.49 5.17
C ASN A 43 -12.13 26.71 4.41
N GLU A 44 -13.01 27.66 4.09
CA GLU A 44 -12.65 28.91 3.39
C GLU A 44 -11.54 29.69 4.12
N ALA A 45 -11.58 29.75 5.45
CA ALA A 45 -10.56 30.46 6.24
C ALA A 45 -9.17 29.82 6.09
N PHE A 46 -9.08 28.49 5.95
CA PHE A 46 -7.81 27.81 5.68
C PHE A 46 -7.26 28.20 4.31
N ILE A 47 -8.13 28.23 3.28
CA ILE A 47 -7.76 28.59 1.90
C ILE A 47 -7.30 30.05 1.84
N ASP A 48 -8.01 30.96 2.49
CA ASP A 48 -7.67 32.38 2.54
C ASP A 48 -6.36 32.64 3.31
N CYS A 49 -6.13 31.93 4.42
CA CYS A 49 -4.86 31.98 5.14
C CYS A 49 -3.71 31.46 4.28
N ALA A 50 -3.93 30.38 3.53
CA ALA A 50 -2.93 29.83 2.64
C ALA A 50 -2.59 30.81 1.52
N TYR A 51 -3.61 31.41 0.89
CA TYR A 51 -3.43 32.41 -0.16
C TYR A 51 -2.69 33.66 0.35
N SER A 52 -3.13 34.22 1.48
CA SER A 52 -2.48 35.40 2.08
C SER A 52 -1.03 35.12 2.47
N ALA A 53 -0.70 33.91 2.94
CA ALA A 53 0.69 33.55 3.22
C ALA A 53 1.61 33.69 1.99
N PHE A 54 1.11 33.37 0.78
CA PHE A 54 1.86 33.57 -0.46
C PHE A 54 1.95 35.04 -0.86
N VAL A 55 0.85 35.80 -0.76
CA VAL A 55 0.80 37.22 -1.12
C VAL A 55 1.72 38.05 -0.20
N ASP A 56 1.63 37.80 1.11
CA ASP A 56 2.40 38.50 2.14
C ASP A 56 3.84 37.99 2.27
N LYS A 57 4.23 37.00 1.46
CA LYS A 57 5.57 36.36 1.48
C LYS A 57 5.97 35.85 2.87
N LYS A 58 5.02 35.27 3.59
CA LYS A 58 5.21 34.65 4.90
C LYS A 58 6.00 33.35 4.76
N THR A 59 7.33 33.47 4.70
CA THR A 59 8.25 32.37 4.38
C THR A 59 8.00 31.11 5.22
N VAL A 60 7.78 31.25 6.53
CA VAL A 60 7.57 30.10 7.42
C VAL A 60 6.27 29.37 7.09
N SER A 61 5.19 30.11 6.87
CA SER A 61 3.87 29.57 6.51
C SER A 61 3.87 28.94 5.11
N ILE A 62 4.58 29.54 4.15
CA ILE A 62 4.81 28.97 2.81
C ILE A 62 5.56 27.63 2.92
N VAL A 63 6.61 27.56 3.74
CA VAL A 63 7.38 26.32 3.96
C VAL A 63 6.49 25.24 4.59
N ALA A 64 5.66 25.58 5.58
CA ALA A 64 4.74 24.64 6.21
C ALA A 64 3.73 24.06 5.21
N ILE A 65 3.12 24.89 4.36
CA ILE A 65 2.22 24.43 3.28
C ILE A 65 3.00 23.59 2.24
N GLY A 66 4.21 24.00 1.89
CA GLY A 66 5.06 23.24 0.95
C GLY A 66 5.38 21.83 1.45
N ILE A 67 5.65 21.69 2.76
CA ILE A 67 5.84 20.38 3.42
C ILE A 67 4.54 19.58 3.38
N ALA A 68 3.37 20.20 3.65
CA ALA A 68 2.08 19.54 3.58
C ALA A 68 1.78 19.01 2.17
N ALA A 69 1.97 19.85 1.15
CA ALA A 69 1.78 19.48 -0.25
C ALA A 69 2.72 18.33 -0.66
N THR A 70 4.00 18.43 -0.33
CA THR A 70 4.99 17.38 -0.63
C THR A 70 4.64 16.07 0.07
N SER A 71 4.25 16.14 1.35
CA SER A 71 3.86 14.97 2.14
C SER A 71 2.63 14.28 1.55
N THR A 72 1.65 15.07 1.08
CA THR A 72 0.46 14.54 0.40
C THR A 72 0.83 13.74 -0.84
N VAL A 73 1.72 14.26 -1.69
CA VAL A 73 2.21 13.56 -2.88
C VAL A 73 2.91 12.26 -2.49
N VAL A 74 3.74 12.28 -1.45
CA VAL A 74 4.44 11.07 -0.96
C VAL A 74 3.47 10.02 -0.43
N VAL A 75 2.42 10.42 0.31
CA VAL A 75 1.38 9.51 0.79
C VAL A 75 0.68 8.84 -0.40
N VAL A 76 0.19 9.63 -1.35
CA VAL A 76 -0.55 9.13 -2.52
C VAL A 76 0.32 8.20 -3.36
N PHE A 77 1.55 8.61 -3.68
CA PHE A 77 2.49 7.78 -4.45
C PHE A 77 2.79 6.46 -3.73
N SER A 78 3.02 6.51 -2.41
CA SER A 78 3.31 5.32 -1.62
C SER A 78 2.13 4.35 -1.56
N LEU A 79 0.89 4.87 -1.47
CA LEU A 79 -0.32 4.05 -1.52
C LEU A 79 -0.44 3.34 -2.87
N PHE A 80 -0.25 4.05 -3.99
CA PHE A 80 -0.25 3.43 -5.32
C PHE A 80 0.87 2.38 -5.47
N ALA A 81 2.08 2.69 -4.99
CA ALA A 81 3.20 1.75 -5.02
C ALA A 81 2.95 0.49 -4.15
N SER A 82 2.12 0.60 -3.11
CA SER A 82 1.70 -0.52 -2.26
C SER A 82 0.60 -1.38 -2.91
N ILE A 83 -0.24 -0.80 -3.78
CA ILE A 83 -1.31 -1.53 -4.51
C ILE A 83 -0.73 -2.38 -5.64
N PHE A 84 0.37 -1.95 -6.28
CA PHE A 84 0.95 -2.61 -7.45
C PHE A 84 2.29 -3.33 -7.22
N PRO A 85 2.44 -4.24 -6.24
CA PRO A 85 3.61 -5.11 -6.24
C PRO A 85 3.51 -6.05 -7.44
N ARG A 86 4.23 -5.73 -8.52
CA ARG A 86 4.41 -6.61 -9.67
C ARG A 86 5.40 -7.72 -9.29
N THR A 87 4.94 -8.74 -8.59
CA THR A 87 5.66 -10.00 -8.51
C THR A 87 4.83 -11.04 -9.22
N LYS A 88 5.24 -11.40 -10.43
CA LYS A 88 4.79 -12.64 -11.05
C LYS A 88 5.37 -13.78 -10.20
N CYS A 89 4.61 -14.85 -9.98
CA CYS A 89 5.26 -16.13 -9.76
C CYS A 89 6.15 -16.36 -10.98
N GLU A 90 7.46 -16.53 -10.75
CA GLU A 90 8.40 -16.82 -11.84
C GLU A 90 8.12 -18.21 -12.42
N ASP A 91 7.51 -19.10 -11.64
CA ASP A 91 7.15 -20.45 -12.03
C ASP A 91 5.64 -20.60 -12.30
N GLU A 92 5.30 -21.57 -13.17
CA GLU A 92 3.96 -21.95 -13.60
C GLU A 92 3.14 -22.59 -12.45
N SER A 93 2.91 -21.85 -11.37
CA SER A 93 2.12 -22.30 -10.23
C SER A 93 0.73 -22.77 -10.67
N LEU A 94 0.40 -24.04 -10.40
CA LEU A 94 -0.88 -24.66 -10.73
C LEU A 94 -1.93 -24.45 -9.63
N ILE A 95 -1.53 -23.94 -8.47
CA ILE A 95 -2.46 -23.49 -7.41
C ILE A 95 -2.65 -21.97 -7.37
N TYR A 96 -1.91 -21.18 -8.15
CA TYR A 96 -2.08 -19.72 -8.24
C TYR A 96 -3.08 -19.35 -9.32
N ALA A 97 -4.06 -18.48 -9.02
CA ALA A 97 -5.11 -18.11 -9.97
C ALA A 97 -4.58 -17.59 -11.32
N GLY A 98 -3.46 -16.85 -11.32
CA GLY A 98 -2.82 -16.39 -12.56
C GLY A 98 -2.16 -17.52 -13.37
N GLY A 99 -1.62 -18.54 -12.72
CA GLY A 99 -1.02 -19.70 -13.38
C GLY A 99 -2.09 -20.69 -13.87
N ILE A 100 -3.19 -20.84 -13.11
CA ILE A 100 -4.39 -21.55 -13.55
C ILE A 100 -5.00 -20.85 -14.77
N ALA A 101 -5.15 -19.53 -14.74
CA ALA A 101 -5.68 -18.76 -15.87
C ALA A 101 -4.76 -18.77 -17.10
N ALA A 102 -3.46 -19.05 -16.94
CA ALA A 102 -2.55 -19.27 -18.05
C ALA A 102 -2.82 -20.59 -18.78
N CYS A 103 -3.51 -21.55 -18.14
CA CYS A 103 -3.98 -22.76 -18.81
C CYS A 103 -5.16 -22.42 -19.73
N LYS A 104 -4.99 -22.64 -21.05
CA LYS A 104 -6.00 -22.28 -22.07
C LYS A 104 -7.36 -22.95 -21.86
N ASN A 105 -7.40 -24.12 -21.20
CA ASN A 105 -8.61 -24.86 -20.90
C ASN A 105 -8.38 -25.83 -19.72
N ILE A 106 -9.47 -26.41 -19.23
CA ILE A 106 -9.48 -27.36 -18.10
C ILE A 106 -8.68 -28.64 -18.39
N ASP A 107 -8.67 -29.11 -19.64
CA ASP A 107 -8.00 -30.37 -20.00
C ASP A 107 -6.48 -30.21 -19.90
N LYS A 108 -5.93 -29.08 -20.35
CA LYS A 108 -4.51 -28.74 -20.16
C LYS A 108 -4.14 -28.53 -18.70
N PHE A 109 -5.06 -28.00 -17.89
CA PHE A 109 -4.83 -27.85 -16.47
C PHE A 109 -4.74 -29.23 -15.78
N LYS A 110 -5.67 -30.14 -16.11
CA LYS A 110 -5.63 -31.54 -15.62
C LYS A 110 -4.37 -32.27 -16.08
N GLU A 111 -3.97 -32.10 -17.33
CA GLU A 111 -2.75 -32.68 -17.89
C GLU A 111 -1.52 -32.25 -17.07
N ARG A 112 -1.36 -30.95 -16.82
CA ARG A 112 -0.25 -30.42 -16.00
C ARG A 112 -0.29 -30.88 -14.54
N LEU A 113 -1.49 -31.00 -13.96
CA LEU A 113 -1.69 -31.54 -12.61
C LEU A 113 -1.31 -33.03 -12.49
N SER A 114 -1.43 -33.76 -13.61
CA SER A 114 -1.17 -35.20 -13.67
C SER A 114 0.26 -35.50 -14.11
N ASP A 115 1.06 -34.48 -14.44
CA ASP A 115 2.46 -34.63 -14.81
C ASP A 115 3.27 -35.10 -13.60
N ASN A 116 4.11 -36.12 -13.79
CA ASN A 116 4.94 -36.68 -12.72
C ASN A 116 5.97 -35.68 -12.17
N HIS A 117 6.22 -34.59 -12.89
CA HIS A 117 7.09 -33.51 -12.46
C HIS A 117 6.40 -32.48 -11.57
N TYR A 118 5.07 -32.53 -11.40
CA TYR A 118 4.37 -31.61 -10.52
C TYR A 118 4.53 -31.99 -9.04
N SER A 119 5.01 -31.04 -8.26
CA SER A 119 5.15 -31.15 -6.80
C SER A 119 4.31 -30.06 -6.14
N LEU A 120 3.27 -30.48 -5.42
CA LEU A 120 2.42 -29.56 -4.65
C LEU A 120 3.24 -28.84 -3.56
N GLU A 121 4.22 -29.52 -2.97
CA GLU A 121 5.13 -28.93 -1.99
C GLU A 121 5.92 -27.77 -2.58
N ASP A 122 6.55 -27.98 -3.75
CA ASP A 122 7.34 -26.94 -4.41
C ASP A 122 6.47 -25.75 -4.84
N ASP A 123 5.24 -26.00 -5.29
CA ASP A 123 4.29 -24.95 -5.65
C ASP A 123 3.86 -24.12 -4.42
N LEU A 124 3.56 -24.79 -3.29
CA LEU A 124 3.25 -24.13 -2.02
C LEU A 124 4.44 -23.28 -1.52
N VAL A 125 5.66 -23.80 -1.57
CA VAL A 125 6.87 -23.07 -1.18
C VAL A 125 7.08 -21.85 -2.08
N SER A 126 6.90 -22.01 -3.39
CA SER A 126 6.98 -20.90 -4.35
C SER A 126 5.97 -19.80 -4.04
N GLN A 127 4.71 -20.15 -3.74
CA GLN A 127 3.70 -19.16 -3.35
C GLN A 127 4.00 -18.47 -2.02
N ILE A 128 4.47 -19.20 -1.01
CA ILE A 128 4.89 -18.61 0.28
C ILE A 128 5.99 -17.57 0.03
N TYR A 129 6.99 -17.90 -0.78
CA TYR A 129 8.08 -17.00 -1.12
C TYR A 129 7.59 -15.74 -1.84
N VAL A 130 6.74 -15.90 -2.85
CA VAL A 130 6.17 -14.76 -3.60
C VAL A 130 5.30 -13.88 -2.69
N ASN A 131 4.42 -14.47 -1.87
CA ASN A 131 3.59 -13.74 -0.91
C ASN A 131 4.42 -12.99 0.13
N ALA A 132 5.52 -13.58 0.63
CA ALA A 132 6.45 -12.91 1.52
C ALA A 132 7.13 -11.71 0.85
N LYS A 133 7.51 -11.83 -0.43
CA LYS A 133 8.10 -10.73 -1.22
C LYS A 133 7.08 -9.59 -1.46
N ILE A 134 5.83 -9.94 -1.76
CA ILE A 134 4.71 -8.99 -1.87
C ILE A 134 4.54 -8.26 -0.54
N TYR A 135 4.38 -9.00 0.56
CA TYR A 135 4.20 -8.45 1.89
C TYR A 135 5.31 -7.47 2.25
N LYS A 136 6.58 -7.86 2.07
CA LYS A 136 7.75 -7.00 2.36
C LYS A 136 7.68 -5.69 1.57
N THR A 137 7.31 -5.75 0.30
CA THR A 137 7.19 -4.57 -0.57
C THR A 137 6.03 -3.68 -0.15
N LYS A 138 4.84 -4.25 0.06
CA LYS A 138 3.66 -3.50 0.51
C LYS A 138 3.89 -2.85 1.87
N ALA A 139 4.47 -3.58 2.82
CA ALA A 139 4.77 -3.10 4.16
C ALA A 139 5.77 -1.93 4.15
N LYS A 140 6.79 -1.98 3.27
CA LYS A 140 7.72 -0.85 3.08
C LYS A 140 6.99 0.41 2.66
N TRP A 141 6.14 0.33 1.63
CA TRP A 141 5.40 1.46 1.12
C TRP A 141 4.33 1.97 2.11
N ASN A 142 3.66 1.05 2.82
CA ASN A 142 2.72 1.41 3.88
C ASN A 142 3.41 2.19 5.02
N ARG A 143 4.64 1.79 5.40
CA ARG A 143 5.43 2.51 6.40
C ARG A 143 5.79 3.92 5.94
N ILE A 144 6.18 4.08 4.68
CA ILE A 144 6.48 5.40 4.09
C ILE A 144 5.20 6.26 4.04
N ALA A 145 4.08 5.70 3.58
CA ALA A 145 2.80 6.39 3.54
C ALA A 145 2.36 6.86 4.94
N THR A 146 2.47 5.98 5.94
CA THR A 146 2.13 6.30 7.32
C THR A 146 3.03 7.40 7.89
N GLY A 147 4.35 7.33 7.64
CA GLY A 147 5.29 8.37 8.05
C GLY A 147 4.99 9.72 7.40
N ALA A 148 4.75 9.73 6.09
CA ALA A 148 4.38 10.94 5.36
C ALA A 148 3.04 11.52 5.82
N LEU A 149 2.07 10.68 6.19
CA LEU A 149 0.81 11.12 6.77
C LEU A 149 1.00 11.83 8.11
N TYR A 150 1.90 11.35 8.97
CA TYR A 150 2.23 12.05 10.22
C TYR A 150 2.88 13.41 9.96
N VAL A 151 3.78 13.50 8.99
CA VAL A 151 4.40 14.78 8.59
C VAL A 151 3.33 15.73 8.04
N LEU A 152 2.42 15.23 7.20
CA LEU A 152 1.28 16.00 6.68
C LEU A 152 0.45 16.59 7.82
N ILE A 153 -0.04 15.76 8.74
CA ILE A 153 -0.87 16.22 9.88
C ILE A 153 -0.11 17.27 10.70
N THR A 154 1.16 17.02 11.01
CA THR A 154 1.99 17.95 11.79
C THR A 154 2.15 19.28 11.07
N SER A 155 2.44 19.27 9.76
CA SER A 155 2.62 20.47 8.95
C SER A 155 1.33 21.31 8.85
N ILE A 156 0.17 20.66 8.75
CA ILE A 156 -1.14 21.33 8.76
C ILE A 156 -1.37 22.01 10.12
N VAL A 157 -1.13 21.30 11.23
CA VAL A 157 -1.30 21.87 12.58
C VAL A 157 -0.37 23.07 12.79
N VAL A 158 0.90 22.95 12.40
CA VAL A 158 1.87 24.05 12.48
C VAL A 158 1.41 25.23 11.64
N PHE A 159 0.96 25.00 10.40
CA PHE A 159 0.44 26.07 9.55
C PHE A 159 -0.79 26.75 10.18
N SER A 160 -1.74 25.99 10.72
CA SER A 160 -2.91 26.57 11.39
C SER A 160 -2.53 27.44 12.58
N ILE A 161 -1.53 27.04 13.38
CA ILE A 161 -1.02 27.86 14.49
C ILE A 161 -0.39 29.16 13.95
N LEU A 162 0.48 29.08 12.95
CA LEU A 162 1.11 30.26 12.35
C LEU A 162 0.08 31.23 11.77
N ALA A 163 -0.94 30.70 11.10
CA ALA A 163 -2.05 31.49 10.56
C ALA A 163 -2.78 32.25 11.68
N THR A 164 -3.05 31.62 12.84
CA THR A 164 -3.67 32.32 13.99
C THR A 164 -2.78 33.39 14.61
N MET A 165 -1.45 33.23 14.52
CA MET A 165 -0.48 34.21 14.99
C MET A 165 -0.23 35.35 13.99
N GLY A 166 -0.81 35.26 12.78
CA GLY A 166 -0.57 36.22 11.70
C GLY A 166 0.84 36.11 11.09
N VAL A 167 1.54 35.00 11.30
CA VAL A 167 2.92 34.75 10.84
C VAL A 167 2.95 33.92 9.55
#